data_AF-A0A819ZBJ3-F1
#
_entry.id   AF-A0A819ZBJ3-F1
#
_cell.length_a   1.000
_cell.length_b   1.000
_cell.length_c   1.000
_cell.angle_alpha   90.00
_cell.angle_beta   90.00
_cell.angle_gamma   90.00
#
_symmetry.space_group_name_H-M   'P 1'
#
loop_
_entity.id
_entity.type
_entity.pdbx_description
1 polymer ?
#
loop_
_entity_poly.entity_id
_entity_poly.type
_entity_poly.pdbx_seq_one_letter_code
_entity_poly.pdbx_strand_id
1 'polypeptide(L)'
;ISSSTVNNQSIDLNKIRELGRLMGILFQMRDDLLVIEGENIGKPIAIDIKNNTVTYVSILGIEGTRQRLKEFRQKTLNLINKCWPSNAGTIKDVVNYIVDRKN
;
A
#
# COMPACT_ATOMS: atom_id res chain seq x y z
N ILE A 1 23.25 17.33 41.01
CA ILE A 1 22.75 15.94 40.98
C ILE A 1 21.74 15.87 39.85
N SER A 2 22.15 15.23 38.76
CA SER A 2 21.45 14.80 37.54
C SER A 2 20.27 15.63 37.03
N SER A 3 20.57 16.44 36.03
CA SER A 3 19.64 17.09 35.11
C SER A 3 18.86 16.06 34.25
N SER A 4 17.59 16.37 34.02
CA SER A 4 16.85 16.14 32.76
C SER A 4 16.30 14.74 32.44
N THR A 5 15.10 14.49 32.93
CA THR A 5 13.84 14.29 32.18
C THR A 5 13.89 13.81 30.71
N VAL A 6 13.06 12.79 30.44
CA VAL A 6 12.45 12.34 29.16
C VAL A 6 13.30 11.48 28.21
N ASN A 7 12.96 10.19 28.25
CA ASN A 7 13.05 9.17 27.22
C ASN A 7 12.90 9.73 25.79
N ASN A 8 14.01 9.90 25.06
CA ASN A 8 13.99 10.36 23.67
C ASN A 8 14.29 9.19 22.72
N GLN A 9 13.31 8.29 22.54
CA GLN A 9 13.26 7.51 21.31
C GLN A 9 12.86 8.48 20.20
N SER A 10 13.86 9.09 19.55
CA SER A 10 13.63 9.98 18.43
C SER A 10 12.78 9.24 17.39
N ILE A 11 11.56 9.72 17.16
CA ILE A 11 10.70 9.22 16.10
C ILE A 11 11.48 9.35 14.79
N ASP A 12 11.81 8.22 14.18
CA ASP A 12 12.51 8.20 12.90
C ASP A 12 11.52 8.56 11.79
N LEU A 13 11.42 9.85 11.51
CA LEU A 13 10.53 10.42 10.50
C LEU A 13 10.75 9.80 9.11
N ASN A 14 11.95 9.31 8.80
CA ASN A 14 12.22 8.68 7.52
C ASN A 14 11.52 7.33 7.39
N LYS A 15 11.46 6.54 8.48
CA LYS A 15 10.70 5.28 8.50
C LYS A 15 9.20 5.51 8.36
N ILE A 16 8.67 6.54 9.00
CA ILE A 16 7.25 6.91 8.88
C ILE A 16 6.92 7.38 7.47
N ARG A 17 7.78 8.23 6.87
CA ARG A 17 7.61 8.66 5.47
C ARG A 17 7.63 7.50 4.50
N GLU A 18 8.56 6.56 4.66
CA GLU A 18 8.62 5.37 3.81
C GLU A 18 7.38 4.49 3.99
N LEU A 19 6.89 4.32 5.23
CA LEU A 19 5.64 3.60 5.48
C LEU A 19 4.46 4.27 4.77
N GLY A 20 4.29 5.59 4.92
CA GLY A 20 3.23 6.34 4.25
C GLY A 20 3.30 6.21 2.73
N ARG A 21 4.51 6.29 2.16
CA ARG A 21 4.74 6.09 0.72
C ARG A 21 4.30 4.70 0.26
N LEU A 22 4.69 3.65 0.99
CA LEU A 22 4.31 2.27 0.67
C LEU A 22 2.80 2.06 0.79
N MET A 23 2.16 2.60 1.83
CA MET A 23 0.71 2.52 2.02
C MET A 23 -0.05 3.23 0.89
N GLY A 24 0.40 4.42 0.47
CA GLY A 24 -0.20 5.12 -0.67
C GLY A 24 -0.11 4.33 -1.97
N ILE A 25 1.05 3.70 -2.24
CA ILE A 25 1.24 2.84 -3.42
C ILE A 25 0.32 1.61 -3.38
N LEU A 26 0.21 0.96 -2.22
CA LEU A 26 -0.72 -0.16 -2.04
C LEU A 26 -2.17 0.25 -2.29
N PHE A 27 -2.56 1.41 -1.77
CA PHE A 27 -3.90 1.93 -1.92
C PHE A 27 -4.24 2.18 -3.40
N GLN A 28 -3.36 2.86 -4.14
CA GLN A 28 -3.57 3.14 -5.56
C GLN A 28 -3.63 1.87 -6.41
N MET A 29 -2.69 0.94 -6.23
CA MET A 29 -2.72 -0.33 -6.97
C MET A 29 -4.00 -1.13 -6.70
N ARG A 30 -4.52 -1.10 -5.45
CA ARG A 30 -5.80 -1.75 -5.16
C ARG A 30 -6.97 -1.01 -5.80
N ASP A 31 -6.96 0.32 -5.76
CA ASP A 31 -8.02 1.16 -6.34
C ASP A 31 -8.12 0.92 -7.85
N ASP A 32 -7.00 0.93 -8.56
CA ASP A 32 -6.93 0.63 -9.99
C ASP A 32 -7.50 -0.76 -10.31
N LEU A 33 -7.21 -1.76 -9.45
CA LEU A 33 -7.79 -3.11 -9.59
C LEU A 33 -9.29 -3.13 -9.31
N LEU A 34 -9.78 -2.37 -8.32
CA LEU A 34 -11.20 -2.30 -7.98
C LEU A 34 -12.02 -1.66 -9.08
N VAL A 35 -11.51 -0.62 -9.73
CA VAL A 35 -12.16 0.01 -10.89
C VAL A 35 -12.42 -1.03 -11.98
N ILE A 36 -11.42 -1.84 -12.31
CA ILE A 36 -11.53 -2.86 -13.35
C ILE A 36 -12.38 -4.07 -12.91
N GLU A 37 -12.27 -4.51 -11.65
CA GLU A 37 -13.08 -5.61 -11.11
C GLU A 37 -14.56 -5.23 -10.96
N GLY A 38 -14.84 -3.96 -10.63
CA GLY A 38 -16.19 -3.43 -10.38
C GLY A 38 -17.00 -3.09 -11.64
N GLU A 39 -16.35 -2.83 -12.77
CA GLU A 39 -17.03 -2.53 -14.04
C GLU A 39 -17.68 -3.73 -14.76
N ASN A 40 -17.74 -4.90 -14.09
CA ASN A 40 -18.06 -6.22 -14.64
C ASN A 40 -17.08 -6.66 -15.73
N ILE A 41 -16.43 -7.81 -15.48
CA ILE A 41 -15.63 -8.56 -16.45
C ILE A 41 -16.52 -8.85 -17.67
N GLY A 42 -16.41 -8.04 -18.73
CA GLY A 42 -17.34 -8.10 -19.87
C GLY A 42 -17.31 -6.86 -20.77
N LYS A 43 -16.88 -5.71 -20.27
CA LYS A 43 -16.43 -4.62 -21.13
C LYS A 43 -14.99 -4.89 -21.54
N PRO A 44 -14.62 -4.71 -22.82
CA PRO A 44 -13.23 -4.81 -23.20
C PRO A 44 -12.46 -3.81 -22.34
N ILE A 45 -11.33 -4.26 -21.79
CA ILE A 45 -10.28 -3.47 -21.10
C ILE A 45 -9.89 -2.18 -21.88
N ALA A 46 -10.38 -2.04 -23.11
CA ALA A 46 -10.33 -0.89 -24.01
C ALA A 46 -11.10 0.39 -23.57
N ILE A 47 -11.56 0.53 -22.32
CA ILE A 47 -12.14 1.82 -21.88
C ILE A 47 -11.03 2.77 -21.40
N ASP A 48 -9.91 2.27 -20.88
CA ASP A 48 -8.81 3.14 -20.42
C ASP A 48 -7.83 3.58 -21.52
N ILE A 49 -7.81 2.91 -22.68
CA ILE A 49 -7.10 3.45 -23.86
C ILE A 49 -7.77 4.75 -24.32
N LYS A 50 -9.06 4.96 -24.02
CA LYS A 50 -9.84 6.10 -24.52
C LYS A 50 -9.63 7.39 -23.70
N ASN A 51 -9.15 7.30 -22.46
CA ASN A 51 -9.03 8.44 -21.54
C ASN A 51 -7.57 8.87 -21.24
N ASN A 52 -6.57 8.27 -21.89
CA ASN A 52 -5.16 8.66 -21.76
C ASN A 52 -4.64 8.67 -20.30
N THR A 53 -5.29 7.93 -19.41
CA THR A 53 -4.97 7.92 -17.97
C THR A 53 -4.02 6.78 -17.67
N VAL A 54 -2.85 7.10 -17.15
CA VAL A 54 -1.81 6.12 -16.82
C VAL A 54 -2.10 5.53 -15.45
N THR A 55 -2.39 4.23 -15.38
CA THR A 55 -2.70 3.48 -14.16
C THR A 55 -1.75 2.28 -14.04
N TYR A 56 -1.69 1.65 -12.86
CA TYR A 56 -0.87 0.45 -12.69
C TYR A 56 -1.35 -0.69 -13.57
N VAL A 57 -2.68 -0.86 -13.68
CA VAL A 57 -3.27 -1.91 -14.52
C VAL A 57 -3.02 -1.65 -16.00
N SER A 58 -3.02 -0.41 -16.47
CA SER A 58 -2.73 -0.11 -17.89
C SER A 58 -1.26 -0.34 -18.26
N ILE A 59 -0.34 -0.18 -17.31
CA ILE A 59 1.11 -0.42 -17.52
C ILE A 59 1.48 -1.90 -17.35
N LEU A 60 1.00 -2.55 -16.28
CA LEU A 60 1.46 -3.87 -15.86
C LEU A 60 0.47 -5.00 -16.21
N GLY A 61 -0.72 -4.65 -16.67
CA GLY A 61 -1.85 -5.57 -16.74
C GLY A 61 -2.43 -5.91 -15.36
N ILE A 62 -3.57 -6.60 -15.36
CA ILE A 62 -4.27 -7.02 -14.13
C ILE A 62 -3.36 -7.92 -13.28
N GLU A 63 -2.82 -8.98 -13.88
CA GLU A 63 -1.99 -9.95 -13.14
C GLU A 63 -0.67 -9.36 -12.68
N GLY A 64 -0.02 -8.53 -13.50
CA GLY A 64 1.20 -7.82 -13.08
C GLY A 64 0.92 -6.87 -11.91
N THR A 65 -0.22 -6.18 -11.91
CA THR A 65 -0.63 -5.32 -10.79
C THR A 65 -0.94 -6.13 -9.53
N ARG A 66 -1.64 -7.27 -9.64
CA ARG A 66 -1.88 -8.18 -8.51
C ARG A 66 -0.58 -8.71 -7.91
N GLN A 67 0.37 -9.10 -8.75
CA GLN A 67 1.68 -9.55 -8.30
C GLN A 67 2.42 -8.42 -7.57
N ARG A 68 2.46 -7.22 -8.15
CA ARG A 68 3.12 -6.05 -7.56
C ARG A 68 2.50 -5.64 -6.24
N LEU A 69 1.18 -5.75 -6.11
CA LEU A 69 0.44 -5.51 -4.87
C LEU A 69 0.89 -6.48 -3.76
N LYS A 70 1.04 -7.77 -4.06
CA LYS A 70 1.55 -8.77 -3.10
C LYS A 70 2.98 -8.47 -2.67
N GLU A 71 3.86 -8.11 -3.61
CA GLU A 71 5.25 -7.74 -3.32
C GLU A 71 5.34 -6.52 -2.39
N PHE A 72 4.57 -5.47 -2.69
CA PHE A 72 4.53 -4.27 -1.85
C PHE A 72 3.89 -4.52 -0.50
N ARG A 73 2.90 -5.42 -0.40
CA ARG A 73 2.32 -5.83 0.89
C ARG A 73 3.41 -6.42 1.76
N GLN A 74 4.17 -7.38 1.24
CA GLN A 74 5.25 -8.02 1.98
C GLN A 74 6.34 -7.01 2.36
N LYS A 75 6.72 -6.10 1.45
CA LYS A 75 7.69 -5.04 1.74
C LYS A 75 7.22 -4.14 2.89
N THR A 76 5.94 -3.78 2.91
CA THR A 76 5.34 -2.92 3.93
C THR A 76 5.29 -3.62 5.28
N LEU A 77 4.84 -4.87 5.32
CA LEU A 77 4.80 -5.68 6.54
C LEU A 77 6.21 -5.91 7.11
N ASN A 78 7.20 -6.15 6.25
CA ASN A 78 8.60 -6.29 6.65
C ASN A 78 9.16 -4.98 7.24
N LEU A 79 8.85 -3.83 6.63
CA LEU A 79 9.23 -2.53 7.17
C LEU A 79 8.62 -2.32 8.56
N ILE A 80 7.32 -2.61 8.71
CA ILE A 80 6.61 -2.49 9.99
C ILE A 80 7.27 -3.38 11.05
N ASN A 81 7.51 -4.66 10.74
CA ASN A 81 8.15 -5.60 11.66
C ASN A 81 9.56 -5.15 12.09
N LYS A 82 10.32 -4.56 11.17
CA LYS A 82 11.67 -4.08 11.44
C LYS A 82 11.69 -2.80 12.28
N CYS A 83 10.74 -1.90 12.06
CA CYS A 83 10.75 -0.57 12.66
C CYS A 83 9.94 -0.51 13.97
N TRP A 84 8.87 -1.29 14.06
CA TRP A 84 7.95 -1.35 15.20
C TRP A 84 7.61 -2.81 15.53
N PRO A 85 8.56 -3.59 16.10
CA PRO A 85 8.37 -5.01 16.37
C PRO A 85 7.28 -5.29 17.42
N SER A 86 7.00 -4.32 18.30
CA SER A 86 5.96 -4.39 19.32
C SER A 86 4.82 -3.42 18.98
N ASN A 87 3.57 -3.78 19.31
CA ASN A 87 2.37 -2.94 19.17
C ASN A 87 2.01 -2.49 17.75
N ALA A 88 2.45 -3.20 16.71
CA ALA A 88 2.14 -2.88 15.32
C ALA A 88 0.98 -3.71 14.72
N GLY A 89 0.13 -4.33 15.54
CA GLY A 89 -1.01 -5.14 15.07
C GLY A 89 -1.97 -4.32 14.20
N THR A 90 -2.50 -3.23 14.74
CA THR A 90 -3.47 -2.36 14.06
C THR A 90 -2.97 -1.88 12.70
N ILE A 91 -1.70 -1.49 12.58
CA ILE A 91 -1.18 -0.98 11.30
C ILE A 91 -0.97 -2.08 10.26
N LYS A 92 -0.63 -3.30 10.69
CA LYS A 92 -0.61 -4.48 9.80
C LYS A 92 -2.02 -4.81 9.33
N ASP A 93 -3.02 -4.71 10.20
CA ASP A 93 -4.41 -4.95 9.85
C ASP A 93 -4.90 -3.93 8.82
N VAL A 94 -4.52 -2.66 8.97
CA VAL A 94 -4.79 -1.63 7.96
C VAL A 94 -4.13 -1.96 6.62
N VAL A 95 -2.86 -2.40 6.61
CA VAL A 95 -2.17 -2.81 5.38
C VAL A 95 -2.89 -3.98 4.70
N ASN A 96 -3.29 -4.98 5.48
CA ASN A 96 -4.03 -6.13 4.97
C ASN A 96 -5.39 -5.70 4.42
N TYR A 97 -6.13 -4.85 5.15
CA TYR A 97 -7.41 -4.31 4.72
C TYR A 97 -7.30 -3.54 3.40
N ILE A 98 -6.30 -2.67 3.26
CA ILE A 98 -6.07 -1.92 2.00
C ILE A 98 -5.86 -2.87 0.82
N VAL A 99 -5.18 -3.99 1.02
CA VAL A 99 -4.89 -4.94 -0.07
C VAL A 99 -6.08 -5.86 -0.37
N ASP A 100 -6.82 -6.26 0.67
CA ASP A 100 -7.85 -7.29 0.57
C ASP A 100 -9.27 -6.70 0.40
N ARG A 101 -9.45 -5.37 0.49
CA ARG A 101 -10.75 -4.71 0.31
C ARG A 101 -11.40 -5.07 -1.02
N LYS A 102 -12.72 -5.17 -1.05
CA LYS A 102 -13.51 -5.51 -2.27
C LYS A 102 -14.40 -4.36 -2.72
N ASN A 103 -14.34 -3.23 -2.04
CA ASN A 103 -15.12 -2.01 -2.24
C ASN A 103 -14.34 -0.80 -1.70
#